data_AF-A0A7L9WL87-F1
#
_entry.id   AF-A0A7L9WL87-F1
#
_cell.length_a   1.000
_cell.length_b   1.000
_cell.length_c   1.000
_cell.angle_alpha   90.00
_cell.angle_beta   90.00
_cell.angle_gamma   90.00
#
_symmetry.space_group_name_H-M   'P 1'
#
loop_
_entity.id
_entity.type
_entity.pdbx_description
1 polymer ?
#
loop_
_entity_poly.entity_id
_entity_poly.type
_entity_poly.pdbx_seq_one_letter_code
_entity_poly.pdbx_strand_id
1 'polypeptide(L)'
;MNLLSLDARWRRLNDPDFVSQIDGRSFSGLIDLGFDAPDAWPFGPLLEGGADVLEAGEDRLSPELCRLGEDRFLHAVLPIPVRGSDEVFFFAPWVQVAPTDFYAYIDSLTEGGPAFEGCEGLIANALPGFEDDDAIACRLVPGGTGERPVAQIQTDPLAQTQTDGISFDDLLDLYAAAGDDIRPHLANG
;
A
#
# COMPACT_ATOMS: atom_id res chain seq x y z
N MET A 1 21.37 -9.73 13.36
CA MET A 1 21.97 -8.39 13.54
C MET A 1 21.50 -7.57 12.35
N ASN A 2 20.64 -6.57 12.58
CA ASN A 2 20.11 -5.71 11.54
C ASN A 2 21.28 -4.90 10.93
N LEU A 3 21.63 -5.16 9.68
CA LEU A 3 22.75 -4.53 8.98
C LEU A 3 22.51 -3.03 8.79
N LEU A 4 21.24 -2.62 8.62
CA LEU A 4 20.86 -1.22 8.48
C LEU A 4 21.05 -0.42 9.78
N SER A 5 21.19 -1.07 10.95
CA SER A 5 21.55 -0.38 12.19
C SER A 5 22.90 0.35 12.12
N LEU A 6 23.75 0.03 11.14
CA LEU A 6 25.00 0.74 10.87
C LEU A 6 24.81 2.01 10.02
N ASP A 7 23.70 2.12 9.28
CA ASP A 7 23.34 3.32 8.53
C ASP A 7 22.80 4.40 9.50
N ALA A 8 23.37 5.60 9.46
CA ALA A 8 22.94 6.70 10.31
C ALA A 8 21.52 7.20 9.96
N ARG A 9 21.15 7.18 8.69
CA ARG A 9 19.82 7.58 8.21
C ARG A 9 18.77 6.58 8.70
N TRP A 10 19.07 5.29 8.65
CA TRP A 10 18.17 4.24 9.17
C TRP A 10 17.91 4.39 10.67
N ARG A 11 18.97 4.65 11.45
CA ARG A 11 18.84 4.91 12.88
C ARG A 11 17.97 6.14 13.16
N ARG A 12 18.17 7.24 12.42
CA ARG A 12 17.39 8.48 12.57
C ARG A 12 15.92 8.30 12.18
N LEU A 13 15.65 7.53 11.12
CA LEU A 13 14.28 7.21 10.70
C LEU A 13 13.50 6.46 11.80
N ASN A 14 14.20 5.61 12.55
CA ASN A 14 13.65 4.75 13.59
C ASN A 14 13.80 5.32 15.02
N ASP A 15 14.39 6.51 15.18
CA ASP A 15 14.59 7.14 16.48
C ASP A 15 13.41 8.08 16.78
N PRO A 16 12.53 7.75 17.74
CA PRO A 16 11.36 8.57 18.05
C PRO A 16 11.72 9.94 18.63
N ASP A 17 12.94 10.11 19.13
CA ASP A 17 13.45 11.37 19.67
C ASP A 17 14.21 12.20 18.63
N PHE A 18 14.48 11.64 17.43
CA PHE A 18 15.14 12.37 16.37
C PHE A 18 14.19 13.38 15.72
N VAL A 19 14.69 14.61 15.59
CA VAL A 19 13.98 15.72 14.97
C VAL A 19 14.89 16.33 13.91
N SER A 20 14.40 16.40 12.67
CA SER A 20 15.04 17.05 11.55
C SER A 20 15.36 18.51 11.89
N GLN A 21 16.60 18.92 11.66
CA GLN A 21 17.04 20.30 11.88
C GLN A 21 16.57 21.27 10.77
N ILE A 22 16.08 20.74 9.65
CA ILE A 22 15.63 21.56 8.51
C ILE A 22 14.27 22.18 8.83
N ASP A 23 13.35 21.38 9.36
CA ASP A 23 11.93 21.71 9.45
C ASP A 23 11.23 21.14 10.69
N GLY A 24 11.95 20.44 11.57
CA GLY A 24 11.39 19.88 12.79
C GLY A 24 10.58 18.59 12.59
N ARG A 25 10.60 17.99 11.39
CA ARG A 25 9.96 16.69 11.16
C ARG A 25 10.61 15.60 12.00
N SER A 26 9.80 14.72 12.59
CA SER A 26 10.23 13.50 13.24
C SER A 26 9.63 12.29 12.54
N PHE A 27 10.30 11.15 12.67
CA PHE A 27 9.86 9.88 12.12
C PHE A 27 9.96 8.82 13.21
N SER A 28 9.13 7.78 13.11
CA SER A 28 9.11 6.69 14.09
C SER A 28 9.04 5.33 13.40
N GLY A 29 9.86 5.15 12.37
CA GLY A 29 9.89 3.95 11.54
C GLY A 29 9.54 4.22 10.07
N LEU A 30 9.28 3.13 9.34
CA LEU A 30 8.85 3.18 7.96
C LEU A 30 7.49 3.87 7.84
N ILE A 31 7.26 4.49 6.68
CA ILE A 31 6.01 5.15 6.33
C ILE A 31 5.39 4.30 5.23
N ASP A 32 4.22 3.73 5.49
CA ASP A 32 3.51 2.98 4.45
C ASP A 32 2.90 3.92 3.42
N LEU A 33 2.85 3.49 2.15
CA LEU A 33 2.27 4.26 1.06
C LEU A 33 0.87 3.72 0.74
N GLY A 34 -0.15 4.45 1.18
CA GLY A 34 -1.55 4.14 0.90
C GLY A 34 -2.17 5.06 -0.15
N PHE A 35 -3.26 4.58 -0.75
CA PHE A 35 -4.04 5.32 -1.75
C PHE A 35 -5.49 5.46 -1.26
N ASP A 36 -6.01 6.69 -1.31
CA ASP A 36 -7.36 6.99 -0.82
C ASP A 36 -8.47 6.35 -1.65
N ALA A 37 -8.21 6.09 -2.93
CA ALA A 37 -9.14 5.51 -3.88
C ALA A 37 -8.37 4.83 -5.04
N PRO A 38 -9.02 3.96 -5.85
CA PRO A 38 -8.47 3.56 -7.14
C PRO A 38 -8.28 4.78 -8.05
N ASP A 39 -7.29 4.78 -8.94
CA ASP A 39 -6.99 5.93 -9.82
C ASP A 39 -8.16 6.29 -10.74
N ALA A 40 -9.02 5.31 -11.05
CA ALA A 40 -10.21 5.49 -11.86
C ALA A 40 -11.33 6.28 -11.13
N TRP A 41 -11.27 6.44 -9.80
CA TRP A 41 -12.32 7.08 -9.02
C TRP A 41 -12.37 8.61 -9.24
N PRO A 42 -13.45 9.17 -9.81
CA PRO A 42 -13.47 10.57 -10.24
C PRO A 42 -14.07 11.55 -9.21
N PHE A 43 -14.58 11.07 -8.07
CA PHE A 43 -15.42 11.87 -7.16
C PHE A 43 -14.66 12.51 -5.99
N GLY A 44 -13.33 12.51 -6.04
CA GLY A 44 -12.45 13.05 -4.99
C GLY A 44 -12.10 12.04 -3.89
N PRO A 45 -11.13 12.37 -3.02
CA PRO A 45 -10.62 11.45 -2.01
C PRO A 45 -11.57 11.29 -0.82
N LEU A 46 -11.54 10.12 -0.17
CA LEU A 46 -12.34 9.81 1.01
C LEU A 46 -12.03 10.77 2.18
N LEU A 47 -10.74 11.08 2.39
CA LEU A 47 -10.26 11.86 3.54
C LEU A 47 -10.68 13.33 3.55
N GLU A 48 -10.77 13.99 2.38
CA GLU A 48 -11.15 15.41 2.33
C GLU A 48 -12.62 15.65 2.71
N GLY A 49 -13.47 14.62 2.62
CA GLY A 49 -14.88 14.70 3.00
C GLY A 49 -15.15 14.46 4.49
N GLY A 50 -14.17 13.93 5.25
CA GLY A 50 -14.37 13.51 6.64
C GLY A 50 -15.45 12.44 6.83
N ALA A 51 -15.81 11.73 5.75
CA ALA A 51 -16.88 10.74 5.72
C ALA A 51 -16.29 9.33 5.62
N ASP A 52 -16.90 8.37 6.33
CA ASP A 52 -16.49 6.95 6.27
C ASP A 52 -16.87 6.29 4.94
N VAL A 53 -17.73 6.93 4.15
CA VAL A 53 -18.21 6.44 2.86
C VAL A 53 -18.49 7.64 1.95
N LEU A 54 -18.04 7.58 0.70
CA LEU A 54 -18.50 8.46 -0.38
C LEU A 54 -19.48 7.71 -1.28
N GLU A 55 -20.61 8.33 -1.59
CA GLU A 55 -21.62 7.81 -2.52
C GLU A 55 -21.87 8.82 -3.65
N ALA A 56 -21.83 8.36 -4.88
CA ALA A 56 -22.09 9.14 -6.08
C ALA A 56 -23.04 8.36 -7.01
N GLY A 57 -24.35 8.50 -6.77
CA GLY A 57 -25.35 7.70 -7.46
C GLY A 57 -25.27 6.23 -7.03
N GLU A 58 -24.89 5.34 -7.95
CA GLU A 58 -24.67 3.91 -7.64
C GLU A 58 -23.22 3.60 -7.23
N ASP A 59 -22.31 4.54 -7.49
CA ASP A 59 -20.89 4.42 -7.15
C ASP A 59 -20.69 4.66 -5.66
N ARG A 60 -19.78 3.88 -5.08
CA ARG A 60 -19.53 3.91 -3.63
C ARG A 60 -18.07 3.63 -3.34
N LEU A 61 -17.47 4.42 -2.47
CA LEU A 61 -16.13 4.22 -1.94
C LEU A 61 -16.20 4.20 -0.41
N SER A 62 -15.62 3.17 0.20
CA SER A 62 -15.35 3.06 1.63
C SER A 62 -13.87 2.72 1.85
N PRO A 63 -13.36 2.62 3.09
CA PRO A 63 -11.96 2.29 3.33
C PRO A 63 -11.50 0.95 2.75
N GLU A 64 -12.41 0.00 2.54
CA GLU A 64 -12.07 -1.37 2.14
C GLU A 64 -12.62 -1.76 0.75
N LEU A 65 -13.65 -1.05 0.28
CA LEU A 65 -14.45 -1.44 -0.87
C LEU A 65 -14.73 -0.25 -1.78
N CYS A 66 -14.57 -0.44 -3.09
CA CYS A 66 -15.00 0.52 -4.09
C CYS A 66 -15.83 -0.16 -5.17
N ARG A 67 -16.94 0.48 -5.53
CA ARG A 67 -17.79 0.16 -6.68
C ARG A 67 -17.85 1.38 -7.58
N LEU A 68 -17.48 1.20 -8.85
CA LEU A 68 -17.52 2.24 -9.88
C LEU A 68 -18.13 1.63 -11.15
N GLY A 69 -19.41 1.91 -11.41
CA GLY A 69 -20.19 1.23 -12.45
C GLY A 69 -20.16 -0.29 -12.28
N GLU A 70 -19.62 -0.98 -13.28
CA GLU A 70 -19.43 -2.44 -13.28
C GLU A 70 -18.12 -2.88 -12.61
N ASP A 71 -17.18 -1.96 -12.39
CA ASP A 71 -15.89 -2.26 -11.78
C ASP A 71 -16.02 -2.41 -10.28
N ARG A 72 -15.19 -3.29 -9.73
CA ARG A 72 -15.14 -3.63 -8.30
C ARG A 72 -13.69 -3.61 -7.86
N PHE A 73 -13.42 -2.94 -6.76
CA PHE A 73 -12.07 -2.84 -6.22
C PHE A 73 -12.06 -3.19 -4.73
N LEU A 74 -11.04 -3.95 -4.35
CA LEU A 74 -10.73 -4.26 -2.96
C LEU A 74 -9.47 -3.51 -2.55
N HIS A 75 -9.48 -2.97 -1.33
CA HIS A 75 -8.26 -2.42 -0.75
C HIS A 75 -7.40 -3.57 -0.21
N ALA A 76 -6.13 -3.60 -0.61
CA ALA A 76 -5.20 -4.67 -0.28
C ALA A 76 -3.95 -4.12 0.40
N VAL A 77 -3.16 -5.03 0.98
CA VAL A 77 -1.81 -4.72 1.44
C VAL A 77 -0.79 -5.45 0.57
N LEU A 78 0.27 -4.74 0.20
CA LEU A 78 1.38 -5.25 -0.59
C LEU A 78 2.67 -5.10 0.24
N PRO A 79 3.10 -6.18 0.92
CA PRO A 79 4.34 -6.18 1.70
C PRO A 79 5.55 -6.24 0.79
N ILE A 80 6.53 -5.38 1.04
CA ILE A 80 7.85 -5.35 0.40
C ILE A 80 8.92 -5.41 1.49
N PRO A 81 9.67 -6.53 1.62
CA PRO A 81 10.72 -6.65 2.62
C PRO A 81 11.83 -5.61 2.44
N VAL A 82 12.34 -5.05 3.54
CA VAL A 82 13.51 -4.16 3.49
C VAL A 82 14.77 -4.97 3.83
N ARG A 83 15.65 -5.11 2.83
CA ARG A 83 16.87 -5.92 2.95
C ARG A 83 17.80 -5.34 4.01
N GLY A 84 18.28 -6.22 4.89
CA GLY A 84 19.20 -5.86 5.95
C GLY A 84 18.52 -5.48 7.27
N SER A 85 17.19 -5.41 7.33
CA SER A 85 16.38 -5.35 8.55
C SER A 85 15.35 -6.48 8.59
N ASP A 86 14.61 -6.57 9.71
CA ASP A 86 13.43 -7.43 9.84
C ASP A 86 12.13 -6.66 9.52
N GLU A 87 12.25 -5.45 8.97
CA GLU A 87 11.12 -4.56 8.70
C GLU A 87 10.57 -4.77 7.29
N VAL A 88 9.28 -4.48 7.14
CA VAL A 88 8.53 -4.61 5.89
C VAL A 88 7.87 -3.27 5.62
N PHE A 89 8.10 -2.75 4.42
CA PHE A 89 7.38 -1.58 3.91
C PHE A 89 6.09 -2.05 3.24
N PHE A 90 4.98 -1.35 3.43
CA PHE A 90 3.72 -1.69 2.78
C PHE A 90 3.27 -0.61 1.81
N PHE A 91 2.92 -1.05 0.60
CA PHE A 91 1.92 -0.35 -0.20
C PHE A 91 0.52 -0.80 0.25
N ALA A 92 -0.46 0.11 0.22
CA ALA A 92 -1.87 -0.23 0.37
C ALA A 92 -2.65 0.14 -0.89
N PRO A 93 -2.50 -0.64 -1.99
CA PRO A 93 -3.14 -0.35 -3.27
C PRO A 93 -4.59 -0.83 -3.31
N TRP A 94 -5.34 -0.27 -4.25
CA TRP A 94 -6.59 -0.81 -4.73
C TRP A 94 -6.35 -1.85 -5.82
N VAL A 95 -7.15 -2.91 -5.80
CA VAL A 95 -7.07 -4.00 -6.77
C VAL A 95 -8.43 -4.20 -7.43
N GLN A 96 -8.48 -4.05 -8.75
CA GLN A 96 -9.67 -4.37 -9.53
C GLN A 96 -9.84 -5.90 -9.58
N VAL A 97 -11.03 -6.38 -9.27
CA VAL A 97 -11.37 -7.81 -9.22
C VAL A 97 -12.68 -8.08 -9.96
N ALA A 98 -12.94 -9.35 -10.27
CA ALA A 98 -14.22 -9.73 -10.84
C ALA A 98 -15.37 -9.46 -9.85
N PRO A 99 -16.58 -9.09 -10.33
CA PRO A 99 -17.70 -8.84 -9.44
C PRO A 99 -18.06 -10.00 -8.51
N THR A 100 -17.95 -11.24 -9.00
CA THR A 100 -18.17 -12.44 -8.19
C THR A 100 -17.24 -12.53 -6.99
N ASP A 101 -15.97 -12.18 -7.18
CA ASP A 101 -14.95 -12.28 -6.13
C ASP A 101 -15.08 -11.14 -5.12
N PHE A 102 -15.48 -9.96 -5.57
CA PHE A 102 -15.81 -8.83 -4.71
C PHE A 102 -16.94 -9.17 -3.73
N TYR A 103 -18.03 -9.78 -4.23
CA TYR A 103 -19.14 -10.18 -3.36
C TYR A 103 -18.76 -11.36 -2.45
N ALA A 104 -17.93 -12.30 -2.92
CA ALA A 104 -17.39 -13.35 -2.06
C ALA A 104 -16.55 -12.79 -0.90
N TYR A 105 -15.78 -11.72 -1.16
CA TYR A 105 -15.06 -11.02 -0.10
C TYR A 105 -16.01 -10.35 0.90
N ILE A 106 -17.07 -9.67 0.44
CA ILE A 106 -18.09 -9.09 1.34
C ILE A 106 -18.74 -10.17 2.21
N ASP A 107 -19.10 -11.30 1.62
CA ASP A 107 -19.69 -12.41 2.36
C ASP A 107 -18.75 -12.92 3.45
N SER A 108 -17.43 -12.90 3.20
CA SER A 108 -16.41 -13.31 4.17
C SER A 108 -16.26 -12.37 5.37
N LEU A 109 -16.65 -11.11 5.24
CA LEU A 109 -16.66 -10.14 6.33
C LEU A 109 -17.88 -10.29 7.24
N THR A 110 -18.88 -11.08 6.82
CA THR A 110 -20.09 -11.33 7.62
C THR A 110 -19.81 -12.35 8.71
N GLU A 111 -20.33 -12.14 9.92
CA GLU A 111 -20.18 -13.10 11.01
C GLU A 111 -20.76 -14.48 10.62
N GLY A 112 -19.91 -15.51 10.69
CA GLY A 112 -20.27 -16.87 10.25
C GLY A 112 -20.30 -17.07 8.72
N GLY A 113 -19.83 -16.08 7.95
CA GLY A 113 -19.64 -16.16 6.51
C GLY A 113 -18.51 -17.13 6.11
N PRO A 114 -18.47 -17.52 4.82
CA PRO A 114 -17.38 -18.35 4.30
C PRO A 114 -16.05 -17.59 4.35
N ALA A 115 -14.93 -18.29 4.57
CA ALA A 115 -13.63 -17.66 4.45
C ALA A 115 -13.40 -17.19 3.00
N PHE A 116 -12.83 -16.00 2.83
CA PHE A 116 -12.32 -15.58 1.52
C PHE A 116 -11.22 -16.56 1.10
N GLU A 117 -11.24 -17.03 -0.14
CA GLU A 117 -10.24 -17.99 -0.66
C GLU A 117 -9.11 -17.32 -1.46
N GLY A 118 -9.24 -16.01 -1.69
CA GLY A 118 -8.40 -15.25 -2.62
C GLY A 118 -8.99 -15.19 -4.03
N CYS A 119 -8.48 -14.28 -4.84
CA CYS A 119 -8.87 -14.10 -6.23
C CYS A 119 -7.76 -13.46 -7.07
N GLU A 120 -7.90 -13.49 -8.39
CA GLU A 120 -7.03 -12.74 -9.30
C GLU A 120 -7.50 -11.29 -9.42
N GLY A 121 -6.58 -10.38 -9.71
CA GLY A 121 -6.89 -8.97 -9.90
C GLY A 121 -5.76 -8.18 -10.55
N LEU A 122 -6.03 -6.89 -10.76
CA LEU A 122 -5.09 -5.93 -11.32
C LEU A 122 -4.93 -4.76 -10.35
N ILE A 123 -3.69 -4.34 -10.09
CA ILE A 123 -3.44 -3.12 -9.32
C ILE A 123 -4.07 -1.94 -10.06
N ALA A 124 -4.88 -1.16 -9.35
CA ALA A 124 -5.66 -0.05 -9.88
C ALA A 124 -5.10 1.33 -9.48
N ASN A 125 -3.87 1.35 -8.96
CA ASN A 125 -3.11 2.56 -8.67
C ASN A 125 -1.75 2.54 -9.37
N ALA A 126 -1.31 3.68 -9.88
CA ALA A 126 0.08 3.90 -10.25
C ALA A 126 0.94 3.86 -8.97
N LEU A 127 1.75 2.80 -8.83
CA LEU A 127 2.61 2.63 -7.67
C LEU A 127 3.91 3.42 -7.86
N PRO A 128 4.30 4.28 -6.90
CA PRO A 128 5.57 4.99 -6.94
C PRO A 128 6.74 4.07 -7.28
N GLY A 129 7.52 4.41 -8.31
CA GLY A 129 8.67 3.61 -8.79
C GLY A 129 8.31 2.43 -9.69
N PHE A 130 7.03 2.23 -10.01
CA PHE A 130 6.50 1.17 -10.88
C PHE A 130 5.39 1.69 -11.80
N GLU A 131 5.45 2.97 -12.20
CA GLU A 131 4.44 3.66 -13.03
C GLU A 131 4.56 3.31 -14.53
N ASP A 132 4.77 2.04 -14.84
CA ASP A 132 4.82 1.55 -16.22
C ASP A 132 3.40 1.53 -16.84
N ASP A 133 3.32 1.57 -18.18
CA ASP A 133 2.06 1.53 -18.92
C ASP A 133 1.35 0.17 -18.87
N ASP A 134 2.03 -0.87 -18.37
CA ASP A 134 1.52 -2.24 -18.31
C ASP A 134 0.73 -2.49 -17.02
N ALA A 135 -0.40 -3.20 -17.14
CA ALA A 135 -1.21 -3.57 -15.98
C ALA A 135 -0.45 -4.55 -15.06
N ILE A 136 -0.39 -4.24 -13.77
CA ILE A 136 0.26 -5.09 -12.77
C ILE A 136 -0.73 -6.15 -12.28
N ALA A 137 -0.57 -7.39 -12.74
CA ALA A 137 -1.38 -8.52 -12.27
C ALA A 137 -0.95 -9.00 -10.90
N CYS A 138 -1.93 -9.37 -10.07
CA CYS A 138 -1.71 -9.94 -8.75
C CYS A 138 -2.77 -10.99 -8.40
N ARG A 139 -2.42 -11.87 -7.46
CA ARG A 139 -3.38 -12.69 -6.73
C ARG A 139 -3.58 -12.12 -5.34
N LEU A 140 -4.82 -11.77 -5.01
CA LEU A 140 -5.20 -11.50 -3.63
C LEU A 140 -5.29 -12.82 -2.88
N VAL A 141 -4.60 -12.90 -1.74
CA VAL A 141 -4.74 -14.01 -0.80
C VAL A 141 -5.35 -13.51 0.51
N PRO A 142 -6.05 -14.37 1.26
CA PRO A 142 -6.64 -13.97 2.54
C PRO A 142 -5.58 -13.45 3.51
N GLY A 143 -5.89 -12.34 4.17
CA GLY A 143 -5.11 -11.85 5.32
C GLY A 143 -5.40 -12.64 6.60
N GLY A 144 -4.87 -12.17 7.73
CA GLY A 144 -5.31 -12.61 9.04
C GLY A 144 -6.78 -12.26 9.33
N THR A 145 -7.29 -12.72 10.48
CA THR A 145 -8.68 -12.44 10.88
C THR A 145 -8.91 -10.93 11.04
N GLY A 146 -9.76 -10.35 10.21
CA GLY A 146 -10.06 -8.92 10.20
C GLY A 146 -8.99 -8.06 9.51
N GLU A 147 -8.00 -8.68 8.88
CA GLU A 147 -6.98 -7.99 8.10
C GLU A 147 -7.36 -7.94 6.62
N ARG A 148 -6.81 -6.95 5.91
CA ARG A 148 -6.95 -6.82 4.46
C ARG A 148 -6.35 -8.01 3.72
N PRO A 149 -6.86 -8.34 2.52
CA PRO A 149 -6.20 -9.31 1.66
C PRO A 149 -4.80 -8.83 1.27
N VAL A 150 -3.88 -9.78 1.11
CA VAL A 150 -2.50 -9.52 0.71
C VAL A 150 -2.37 -9.69 -0.80
N ALA A 151 -1.80 -8.70 -1.49
CA ALA A 151 -1.51 -8.79 -2.91
C ALA A 151 -0.19 -9.54 -3.16
N GLN A 152 -0.26 -10.66 -3.87
CA GLN A 152 0.90 -11.38 -4.40
C GLN A 152 1.09 -11.03 -5.86
N ILE A 153 2.14 -10.29 -6.17
CA ILE A 153 2.37 -9.73 -7.51
C ILE A 153 2.89 -10.82 -8.45
N GLN A 154 2.35 -10.84 -9.66
CA GLN A 154 2.67 -11.84 -10.70
C GLN A 154 3.47 -11.25 -11.87
N THR A 155 3.63 -9.93 -11.90
CA THR A 155 4.24 -9.19 -13.02
C THR A 155 5.53 -8.50 -12.58
N ASP A 156 6.56 -8.63 -13.39
CA ASP A 156 7.84 -7.95 -13.18
C ASP A 156 7.78 -6.49 -13.61
N PRO A 157 8.60 -5.60 -13.01
CA PRO A 157 9.65 -5.89 -12.02
C PRO A 157 9.16 -6.01 -10.57
N LEU A 158 7.90 -5.67 -10.29
CA LEU A 158 7.39 -5.61 -8.91
C LEU A 158 7.31 -6.99 -8.23
N ALA A 159 7.05 -8.07 -8.97
CA ALA A 159 7.09 -9.43 -8.44
C ALA A 159 8.48 -9.82 -7.91
N GLN A 160 9.54 -9.50 -8.65
CA GLN A 160 10.93 -9.64 -8.17
C GLN A 160 11.16 -8.79 -6.92
N THR A 161 10.75 -7.52 -6.92
CA THR A 161 10.88 -6.64 -5.76
C THR A 161 10.19 -7.18 -4.51
N GLN A 162 8.97 -7.72 -4.64
CA GLN A 162 8.25 -8.34 -3.53
C GLN A 162 8.97 -9.57 -2.97
N THR A 163 9.63 -10.34 -3.84
CA THR A 163 10.32 -11.58 -3.47
C THR A 163 11.68 -11.32 -2.84
N ASP A 164 12.49 -10.48 -3.48
CA ASP A 164 13.89 -10.24 -3.11
C ASP A 164 14.03 -9.14 -2.04
N GLY A 165 13.01 -8.28 -1.93
CA GLY A 165 13.02 -7.08 -1.11
C GLY A 165 13.85 -5.94 -1.72
N ILE A 166 13.67 -4.76 -1.14
CA ILE A 166 14.34 -3.52 -1.56
C ILE A 166 15.49 -3.16 -0.63
N SER A 167 16.49 -2.44 -1.11
CA SER A 167 17.46 -1.79 -0.22
C SER A 167 16.83 -0.58 0.49
N PHE A 168 17.52 -0.04 1.48
CA PHE A 168 17.06 1.19 2.10
C PHE A 168 17.14 2.40 1.15
N ASP A 169 18.10 2.44 0.23
CA ASP A 169 18.17 3.51 -0.77
C ASP A 169 17.00 3.42 -1.76
N ASP A 170 16.65 2.21 -2.22
CA ASP A 170 15.46 1.98 -3.06
C ASP A 170 14.18 2.46 -2.34
N LEU A 171 14.04 2.18 -1.02
CA LEU A 171 12.89 2.67 -0.24
C LEU A 171 12.82 4.20 -0.18
N LEU A 172 13.96 4.87 -0.01
CA LEU A 172 14.03 6.34 -0.04
C LEU A 172 13.66 6.89 -1.42
N ASP A 173 13.97 6.17 -2.50
CA ASP A 173 13.54 6.51 -3.86
C ASP A 173 12.04 6.36 -4.04
N LEU A 174 11.41 5.32 -3.46
CA LEU A 174 9.94 5.17 -3.45
C LEU A 174 9.25 6.34 -2.73
N TYR A 175 9.76 6.77 -1.56
CA TYR A 175 9.21 7.94 -0.86
C TYR A 175 9.34 9.22 -1.69
N ALA A 176 10.49 9.43 -2.34
CA ALA A 176 10.68 10.58 -3.22
C ALA A 176 9.75 10.53 -4.45
N ALA A 177 9.54 9.36 -5.04
CA ALA A 177 8.58 9.16 -6.14
C ALA A 177 7.13 9.41 -5.71
N ALA A 178 6.79 9.07 -4.46
CA ALA A 178 5.50 9.40 -3.85
C ALA A 178 5.35 10.89 -3.50
N GLY A 179 6.38 11.71 -3.73
CA GLY A 179 6.37 13.16 -3.50
C GLY A 179 6.88 13.61 -2.13
N ASP A 180 7.39 12.71 -1.30
CA ASP A 180 7.95 13.03 0.03
C ASP A 180 9.42 12.56 0.15
N ASP A 181 10.35 13.32 -0.43
CA ASP A 181 11.77 13.03 -0.32
C ASP A 181 12.28 13.32 1.11
N ILE A 182 12.34 12.27 1.94
CA ILE A 182 12.76 12.38 3.34
C ILE A 182 14.29 12.42 3.53
N ARG A 183 15.09 12.17 2.48
CA ARG A 183 16.56 12.06 2.60
C ARG A 183 17.21 13.32 3.22
N PRO A 184 16.82 14.55 2.84
CA PRO A 184 17.37 15.76 3.44
C PRO A 184 17.12 15.84 4.96
N HIS A 185 15.97 15.36 5.41
CA HIS A 185 15.53 15.39 6.82
C HIS A 185 16.31 14.37 7.68
N LEU A 186 16.93 13.37 7.04
CA LEU A 186 17.77 12.36 7.68
C LEU A 186 19.27 12.66 7.61
N ALA A 187 19.70 13.69 6.86
CA ALA A 187 21.11 13.91 6.51
C ALA A 187 21.96 14.47 7.67
N ASN A 188 21.37 15.23 8.60
CA ASN A 188 22.11 15.96 9.62
C ASN A 188 21.78 15.50 11.05
N GLY A 189 22.80 15.13 11.79
CA GLY A 189 22.76 14.84 13.22
C GLY A 189 24.19 14.83 13.76
#